data_AF-A0A9Q0BY95-F1
#
_entry.id   AF-A0A9Q0BY95-F1
#
_cell.length_a   1.000
_cell.length_b   1.000
_cell.length_c   1.000
_cell.angle_alpha   90.00
_cell.angle_beta   90.00
_cell.angle_gamma   90.00
#
_symmetry.space_group_name_H-M   'P 1'
#
loop_
_entity.id
_entity.type
_entity.pdbx_description
1 polymer ?
#
loop_
_entity_poly.entity_id
_entity_poly.type
_entity_poly.pdbx_seq_one_letter_code
_entity_poly.pdbx_strand_id
1 'polypeptide(L)'
;MMSYGDPAKGSHEWSVGIDEARPFVRRAYEAGITTFDTANVYSAGSSEEITGQLLKEVAPREDVQVFTKVFNRMRPGRNDPPLRPDTPVEETMEALHDVVKAGKARYIGASSMWTWQFAEMQHVAELHGWTRFVAMQDQYNLLEREEEREMHPFCAHTGVGVIPWSPLARGRLTRPWDAQGSGSRADTDEFGKTLYRQDEDANRAIVEAVAQVADERGGADGAGRPRVGRGPVRGERTDRRCDEGAPHRRRGRRVRDGAER
;
A
#
# COMPACT_ATOMS: atom_id res chain seq x y z
N MET A 1 -5.66 -1.28 3.93
CA MET A 1 -4.98 -1.75 5.17
C MET A 1 -5.34 -3.21 5.41
N MET A 2 -5.01 -4.09 4.46
CA MET A 2 -5.24 -5.53 4.59
C MET A 2 -4.46 -6.15 5.77
N SER A 3 -3.43 -5.46 6.27
CA SER A 3 -2.60 -5.88 7.40
C SER A 3 -3.28 -5.80 8.76
N TYR A 4 -4.39 -5.08 8.90
CA TYR A 4 -5.06 -4.89 10.19
C TYR A 4 -6.43 -5.55 10.17
N GLY A 5 -6.68 -6.43 11.12
CA GLY A 5 -7.84 -7.30 11.17
C GLY A 5 -7.74 -8.27 12.34
N ASP A 6 -8.86 -8.86 12.74
CA ASP A 6 -8.85 -9.99 13.66
C ASP A 6 -8.24 -11.21 12.94
N PRO A 7 -7.08 -11.73 13.37
CA PRO A 7 -6.43 -12.87 12.72
C PRO A 7 -7.27 -14.15 12.76
N ALA A 8 -8.23 -14.24 13.69
CA ALA A 8 -9.15 -15.37 13.79
C ALA A 8 -10.36 -15.27 12.83
N LYS A 9 -10.46 -14.20 12.04
CA LYS A 9 -11.58 -13.97 11.10
C LYS A 9 -11.12 -13.92 9.65
N GLY A 10 -11.93 -14.52 8.77
CA GLY A 10 -11.68 -14.49 7.33
C GLY A 10 -10.44 -15.28 6.91
N SER A 11 -9.77 -14.85 5.85
CA SER A 11 -8.66 -15.58 5.22
C SER A 11 -7.27 -14.96 5.46
N HIS A 12 -7.15 -14.01 6.41
CA HIS A 12 -5.91 -13.28 6.66
C HIS A 12 -5.36 -13.55 8.06
N GLU A 13 -4.93 -14.79 8.30
CA GLU A 13 -4.36 -15.21 9.60
C GLU A 13 -3.09 -14.44 9.99
N TRP A 14 -2.44 -13.79 9.01
CA TRP A 14 -1.29 -12.91 9.20
C TRP A 14 -1.66 -11.45 9.53
N SER A 15 -2.94 -11.10 9.56
CA SER A 15 -3.38 -9.76 9.98
C SER A 15 -3.10 -9.57 11.47
N VAL A 16 -2.96 -8.31 11.90
CA VAL A 16 -2.72 -7.98 13.31
C VAL A 16 -3.88 -7.19 13.90
N GLY A 17 -4.14 -7.41 15.19
CA GLY A 17 -5.22 -6.79 15.94
C GLY A 17 -5.01 -5.29 16.20
N ILE A 18 -6.01 -4.67 16.83
CA ILE A 18 -6.04 -3.21 17.02
C ILE A 18 -4.85 -2.66 17.81
N ASP A 19 -4.41 -3.34 18.87
CA ASP A 19 -3.34 -2.85 19.74
C ASP A 19 -1.99 -2.80 19.01
N GLU A 20 -1.73 -3.80 18.17
CA GLU A 20 -0.54 -3.84 17.31
C GLU A 20 -0.65 -2.84 16.15
N ALA A 21 -1.84 -2.67 15.57
CA ALA A 21 -2.08 -1.74 14.46
C ALA A 21 -1.93 -0.27 14.88
N ARG A 22 -2.31 0.07 16.11
CA ARG A 22 -2.37 1.44 16.66
C ARG A 22 -1.08 2.26 16.47
N PRO A 23 0.11 1.80 16.89
CA PRO A 23 1.34 2.57 16.70
C PRO A 23 1.66 2.84 15.22
N PHE A 24 1.32 1.92 14.31
CA PHE A 24 1.55 2.11 12.88
C PHE A 24 0.62 3.16 12.28
N VAL A 25 -0.69 3.11 12.59
CA VAL A 25 -1.66 4.08 12.10
C VAL A 25 -1.36 5.48 12.62
N ARG A 26 -0.99 5.60 13.91
CA ARG A 26 -0.55 6.88 14.48
C ARG A 26 0.68 7.42 13.77
N ARG A 27 1.72 6.59 13.60
CA ARG A 27 2.96 7.01 12.95
C ARG A 27 2.75 7.42 11.49
N ALA A 28 1.87 6.72 10.78
CA ALA A 28 1.49 7.05 9.41
C ALA A 28 0.84 8.44 9.33
N TYR A 29 -0.14 8.72 10.20
CA TYR A 29 -0.79 10.03 10.26
C TYR A 29 0.20 11.14 10.65
N GLU A 30 1.03 10.92 11.65
CA GLU A 30 2.10 11.87 12.06
C GLU A 30 3.14 12.11 10.94
N ALA A 31 3.29 11.17 10.00
CA ALA A 31 4.12 11.33 8.81
C ALA A 31 3.43 12.10 7.68
N GLY A 32 2.17 12.50 7.84
CA GLY A 32 1.36 13.18 6.83
C GLY A 32 0.55 12.26 5.92
N ILE A 33 0.45 10.95 6.24
CA ILE A 33 -0.42 10.04 5.48
C ILE A 33 -1.86 10.22 5.94
N THR A 34 -2.71 10.72 5.05
CA THR A 34 -4.13 11.00 5.32
C THR A 34 -5.09 10.02 4.65
N THR A 35 -4.58 9.12 3.81
CA THR A 35 -5.40 8.19 3.03
C THR A 35 -5.27 6.77 3.57
N PHE A 36 -6.42 6.16 3.91
CA PHE A 36 -6.49 4.86 4.54
C PHE A 36 -7.48 3.96 3.78
N ASP A 37 -6.97 2.84 3.30
CA ASP A 37 -7.74 1.86 2.54
C ASP A 37 -8.23 0.71 3.43
N THR A 38 -9.35 0.08 3.11
CA THR A 38 -9.83 -1.19 3.68
C THR A 38 -10.75 -1.89 2.68
N ALA A 39 -11.38 -2.99 3.05
CA ALA A 39 -12.41 -3.64 2.25
C ALA A 39 -13.34 -4.45 3.16
N ASN A 40 -14.57 -4.64 2.72
CA ASN A 40 -15.56 -5.44 3.44
C ASN A 40 -14.98 -6.82 3.84
N VAL A 41 -14.34 -7.53 2.93
CA VAL A 41 -13.84 -8.89 3.17
C VAL A 41 -12.54 -8.99 3.95
N TYR A 42 -11.85 -7.87 4.21
CA TYR A 42 -10.60 -7.91 4.96
C TYR A 42 -10.88 -8.34 6.41
N SER A 43 -10.46 -9.59 6.70
CA SER A 43 -10.69 -10.27 7.97
C SER A 43 -12.17 -10.27 8.36
N ALA A 44 -13.02 -10.58 7.37
CA ALA A 44 -14.48 -10.63 7.47
C ALA A 44 -15.10 -9.37 8.12
N GLY A 45 -14.62 -8.19 7.73
CA GLY A 45 -15.15 -6.88 8.15
C GLY A 45 -14.43 -6.29 9.36
N SER A 46 -13.68 -7.08 10.13
CA SER A 46 -12.96 -6.57 11.31
C SER A 46 -11.90 -5.52 10.93
N SER A 47 -11.37 -5.56 9.72
CA SER A 47 -10.46 -4.50 9.22
C SER A 47 -11.14 -3.14 9.14
N GLU A 48 -12.42 -3.08 8.74
CA GLU A 48 -13.20 -1.83 8.69
C GLU A 48 -13.48 -1.31 10.10
N GLU A 49 -13.81 -2.21 11.04
CA GLU A 49 -14.03 -1.87 12.46
C GLU A 49 -12.76 -1.26 13.08
N ILE A 50 -11.62 -1.92 12.91
CA ILE A 50 -10.32 -1.45 13.42
C ILE A 50 -9.94 -0.11 12.78
N THR A 51 -10.08 0.01 11.46
CA THR A 51 -9.80 1.27 10.74
C THR A 51 -10.66 2.41 11.30
N GLY A 52 -11.96 2.19 11.47
CA GLY A 52 -12.89 3.18 11.99
C GLY A 52 -12.61 3.58 13.44
N GLN A 53 -12.14 2.65 14.28
CA GLN A 53 -11.75 2.95 15.67
C GLN A 53 -10.46 3.75 15.72
N LEU A 54 -9.40 3.29 15.06
CA LEU A 54 -8.09 3.94 15.10
C LEU A 54 -8.13 5.35 14.49
N LEU A 55 -8.87 5.57 13.40
CA LEU A 55 -8.95 6.90 12.78
C LEU A 55 -9.60 7.94 13.68
N LYS A 56 -10.60 7.56 14.49
CA LYS A 56 -11.23 8.46 15.46
C LYS A 56 -10.28 8.93 16.56
N GLU A 57 -9.21 8.19 16.81
CA GLU A 57 -8.24 8.49 17.86
C GLU A 57 -7.12 9.42 17.38
N VAL A 58 -6.82 9.40 16.08
CA VAL A 58 -5.62 10.05 15.53
C VAL A 58 -5.92 11.30 14.72
N ALA A 59 -7.13 11.44 14.16
CA ALA A 59 -7.45 12.54 13.25
C ALA A 59 -8.92 12.99 13.34
N PRO A 60 -9.20 14.29 13.15
CA PRO A 60 -10.52 14.75 12.75
C PRO A 60 -10.99 14.05 11.47
N ARG A 61 -12.31 13.86 11.30
CA ARG A 61 -12.84 13.09 10.16
C ARG A 61 -12.55 13.79 8.83
N GLU A 62 -12.57 15.10 8.81
CA GLU A 62 -12.31 15.97 7.66
C GLU A 62 -10.87 15.87 7.14
N ASP A 63 -9.93 15.46 7.99
CA ASP A 63 -8.50 15.41 7.65
C ASP A 63 -8.09 14.08 7.00
N VAL A 64 -9.01 13.11 6.91
CA VAL A 64 -8.72 11.76 6.39
C VAL A 64 -9.62 11.34 5.24
N GLN A 65 -9.02 10.63 4.29
CA GLN A 65 -9.71 9.93 3.22
C GLN A 65 -9.76 8.45 3.55
N VAL A 66 -10.96 7.87 3.56
CA VAL A 66 -11.16 6.44 3.83
C VAL A 66 -11.73 5.80 2.59
N PHE A 67 -11.03 4.79 2.06
CA PHE A 67 -11.47 3.98 0.94
C PHE A 67 -11.88 2.60 1.44
N THR A 68 -13.03 2.11 1.02
CA THR A 68 -13.43 0.71 1.19
C THR A 68 -13.81 0.12 -0.17
N LYS A 69 -13.90 -1.21 -0.24
CA LYS A 69 -14.16 -1.96 -1.47
C LYS A 69 -15.31 -2.92 -1.23
N VAL A 70 -16.09 -3.12 -2.28
CA VAL A 70 -17.16 -4.11 -2.33
C VAL A 70 -16.95 -4.98 -3.56
N PHE A 71 -16.85 -6.28 -3.35
CA PHE A 71 -16.82 -7.26 -4.45
C PHE A 71 -17.15 -8.64 -3.92
N ASN A 72 -16.38 -9.10 -2.93
CA ASN A 72 -16.55 -10.43 -2.38
C ASN A 72 -17.67 -10.49 -1.34
N ARG A 73 -18.25 -11.67 -1.19
CA ARG A 73 -19.31 -12.01 -0.25
C ARG A 73 -18.86 -11.86 1.20
N MET A 74 -19.73 -11.31 2.05
CA MET A 74 -19.54 -11.15 3.49
C MET A 74 -20.27 -12.19 4.33
N ARG A 75 -21.39 -12.73 3.84
CA ARG A 75 -22.29 -13.62 4.57
C ARG A 75 -22.90 -14.69 3.65
N PRO A 76 -23.18 -15.90 4.14
CA PRO A 76 -24.02 -16.84 3.42
C PRO A 76 -25.42 -16.26 3.20
N GLY A 77 -25.98 -16.42 2.00
CA GLY A 77 -27.37 -16.02 1.71
C GLY A 77 -27.57 -15.33 0.37
N ARG A 78 -28.80 -15.37 -0.15
CA ARG A 78 -29.15 -14.88 -1.49
C ARG A 78 -28.96 -13.37 -1.67
N ASN A 79 -29.00 -12.60 -0.58
CA ASN A 79 -28.95 -11.14 -0.60
C ASN A 79 -27.54 -10.56 -0.43
N ASP A 80 -26.52 -11.41 -0.46
CA ASP A 80 -25.11 -11.00 -0.43
C ASP A 80 -24.30 -11.86 -1.42
N PRO A 81 -24.67 -11.88 -2.72
CA PRO A 81 -23.81 -12.47 -3.72
C PRO A 81 -22.56 -11.59 -3.88
N PRO A 82 -21.39 -12.16 -4.25
CA PRO A 82 -20.31 -11.31 -4.73
C PRO A 82 -20.79 -10.54 -5.97
N LEU A 83 -20.19 -9.37 -6.23
CA LEU A 83 -20.36 -8.71 -7.53
C LEU A 83 -19.95 -9.73 -8.60
N ARG A 84 -20.85 -10.02 -9.53
CA ARG A 84 -20.62 -11.09 -10.49
C ARG A 84 -20.05 -10.49 -11.78
N PRO A 85 -19.14 -11.19 -12.47
CA PRO A 85 -18.63 -10.72 -13.75
C PRO A 85 -19.72 -10.56 -14.83
N ASP A 86 -20.87 -11.21 -14.66
CA ASP A 86 -22.03 -11.15 -15.55
C ASP A 86 -23.10 -10.13 -15.12
N THR A 87 -22.88 -9.37 -14.03
CA THR A 87 -23.77 -8.26 -13.68
C THR A 87 -23.69 -7.19 -14.77
N PRO A 88 -24.83 -6.71 -15.31
CA PRO A 88 -24.82 -5.64 -16.30
C PRO A 88 -24.04 -4.41 -15.81
N VAL A 89 -23.30 -3.78 -16.73
CA VAL A 89 -22.50 -2.60 -16.41
C VAL A 89 -23.40 -1.47 -15.89
N GLU A 90 -24.58 -1.29 -16.49
CA GLU A 90 -25.56 -0.29 -16.09
C GLU A 90 -26.04 -0.50 -14.67
N GLU A 91 -26.32 -1.74 -14.26
CA GLU A 91 -26.76 -2.07 -12.90
C GLU A 91 -25.66 -1.71 -11.88
N THR A 92 -24.40 -2.04 -12.20
CA THR A 92 -23.26 -1.71 -11.34
C THR A 92 -23.07 -0.19 -11.23
N MET A 93 -23.07 0.51 -12.36
CA MET A 93 -22.82 1.96 -12.39
C MET A 93 -23.97 2.77 -11.78
N GLU A 94 -25.23 2.36 -11.97
CA GLU A 94 -26.38 2.99 -11.31
C GLU A 94 -26.30 2.81 -9.80
N ALA A 95 -26.01 1.60 -9.32
CA ALA A 95 -25.91 1.34 -7.88
C ALA A 95 -24.78 2.15 -7.23
N LEU A 96 -23.62 2.24 -7.87
CA LEU A 96 -22.49 3.05 -7.38
C LEU A 96 -22.82 4.55 -7.42
N HIS A 97 -23.53 5.01 -8.45
CA HIS A 97 -24.01 6.38 -8.53
C HIS A 97 -25.01 6.70 -7.41
N ASP A 98 -25.93 5.79 -7.11
CA ASP A 98 -26.91 5.96 -6.03
C ASP A 98 -26.26 6.00 -4.65
N VAL A 99 -25.17 5.26 -4.41
CA VAL A 99 -24.37 5.37 -3.18
C VAL A 99 -23.79 6.77 -3.02
N VAL A 100 -23.34 7.40 -4.11
CA VAL A 100 -22.83 8.78 -4.10
C VAL A 100 -23.96 9.77 -3.88
N LYS A 101 -25.08 9.63 -4.61
CA LYS A 101 -26.26 10.50 -4.43
C LYS A 101 -26.85 10.43 -3.03
N ALA A 102 -26.81 9.26 -2.40
CA ALA A 102 -27.24 9.07 -1.02
C ALA A 102 -26.26 9.67 0.01
N GLY A 103 -25.13 10.24 -0.43
CA GLY A 103 -24.11 10.82 0.44
C GLY A 103 -23.30 9.80 1.25
N LYS A 104 -23.39 8.50 0.91
CA LYS A 104 -22.68 7.43 1.60
C LYS A 104 -21.22 7.32 1.15
N ALA A 105 -20.92 7.72 -0.08
CA ALA A 105 -19.57 7.91 -0.59
C ALA A 105 -19.45 9.31 -1.25
N ARG A 106 -18.27 9.92 -1.15
CA ARG A 106 -17.97 11.17 -1.86
C ARG A 106 -17.62 10.92 -3.32
N TYR A 107 -16.90 9.84 -3.57
CA TYR A 107 -16.38 9.42 -4.87
C TYR A 107 -16.39 7.90 -4.96
N ILE A 108 -16.29 7.39 -6.18
CA ILE A 108 -16.11 5.96 -6.46
C ILE A 108 -14.80 5.74 -7.22
N GLY A 109 -14.22 4.56 -7.05
CA GLY A 109 -13.04 4.10 -7.78
C GLY A 109 -13.22 2.64 -8.22
N ALA A 110 -12.42 2.24 -9.20
CA ALA A 110 -12.33 0.86 -9.66
C ALA A 110 -11.04 0.21 -9.11
N SER A 111 -10.93 -1.12 -9.20
CA SER A 111 -9.74 -1.85 -8.76
C SER A 111 -9.56 -3.13 -9.55
N SER A 112 -8.32 -3.40 -9.97
CA SER A 112 -7.91 -4.64 -10.67
C SER A 112 -8.85 -5.03 -11.82
N MET A 113 -9.20 -4.06 -12.65
CA MET A 113 -10.13 -4.18 -13.77
C MET A 113 -9.36 -4.11 -15.08
N TRP A 114 -9.78 -4.80 -16.13
CA TRP A 114 -9.14 -4.61 -17.44
C TRP A 114 -9.47 -3.23 -18.02
N THR A 115 -8.54 -2.65 -18.77
CA THR A 115 -8.70 -1.30 -19.34
C THR A 115 -9.96 -1.16 -20.19
N TRP A 116 -10.33 -2.19 -20.96
CA TRP A 116 -11.52 -2.15 -21.80
C TRP A 116 -12.81 -2.13 -20.97
N GLN A 117 -12.86 -2.87 -19.85
CA GLN A 117 -14.00 -2.86 -18.92
C GLN A 117 -14.10 -1.50 -18.24
N PHE A 118 -12.95 -0.95 -17.80
CA PHE A 118 -12.92 0.36 -17.17
C PHE A 118 -13.39 1.45 -18.13
N ALA A 119 -12.94 1.43 -19.38
CA ALA A 119 -13.37 2.35 -20.42
C ALA A 119 -14.87 2.22 -20.72
N GLU A 120 -15.41 1.00 -20.82
CA GLU A 120 -16.83 0.74 -20.99
C GLU A 120 -17.66 1.33 -19.84
N MET A 121 -17.26 1.07 -18.59
CA MET A 121 -17.97 1.59 -17.42
C MET A 121 -17.91 3.12 -17.32
N GLN A 122 -16.76 3.73 -17.64
CA GLN A 122 -16.62 5.18 -17.72
C GLN A 122 -17.56 5.78 -18.79
N HIS A 123 -17.67 5.12 -19.95
CA HIS A 123 -18.54 5.54 -21.03
C HIS A 123 -20.03 5.43 -20.67
N VAL A 124 -20.45 4.31 -20.07
CA VAL A 124 -21.83 4.12 -19.59
C VAL A 124 -22.19 5.20 -18.57
N ALA A 125 -21.30 5.49 -17.61
CA ALA A 125 -21.55 6.58 -16.66
C ALA A 125 -21.72 7.94 -17.35
N GLU A 126 -20.94 8.23 -18.38
CA GLU A 126 -21.07 9.46 -19.14
C GLU A 126 -22.40 9.56 -19.91
N LEU A 127 -22.81 8.48 -20.61
CA LEU A 127 -24.07 8.43 -21.35
C LEU A 127 -25.30 8.69 -20.47
N HIS A 128 -25.27 8.21 -19.23
CA HIS A 128 -26.37 8.34 -18.28
C HIS A 128 -26.26 9.57 -17.37
N GLY A 129 -25.17 10.35 -17.46
CA GLY A 129 -24.89 11.46 -16.54
C GLY A 129 -24.64 10.99 -15.09
N TRP A 130 -24.18 9.75 -14.91
CA TRP A 130 -23.87 9.15 -13.62
C TRP A 130 -22.46 9.51 -13.13
N THR A 131 -22.19 9.18 -11.87
CA THR A 131 -20.87 9.41 -11.26
C THR A 131 -19.83 8.54 -11.95
N ARG A 132 -18.75 9.15 -12.44
CA ARG A 132 -17.60 8.44 -13.00
C ARG A 132 -16.60 8.04 -11.92
N PHE A 133 -15.79 7.04 -12.20
CA PHE A 133 -14.65 6.69 -11.37
C PHE A 133 -13.59 7.79 -11.41
N VAL A 134 -13.08 8.16 -10.24
CA VAL A 134 -12.00 9.16 -10.10
C VAL A 134 -10.64 8.53 -9.81
N ALA A 135 -10.63 7.24 -9.46
CA ALA A 135 -9.42 6.51 -9.16
C ALA A 135 -9.49 5.06 -9.64
N MET A 136 -8.33 4.52 -9.99
CA MET A 136 -8.10 3.11 -10.25
C MET A 136 -7.08 2.57 -9.24
N GLN A 137 -7.40 1.46 -8.59
CA GLN A 137 -6.53 0.79 -7.62
C GLN A 137 -5.96 -0.51 -8.21
N ASP A 138 -4.78 -0.43 -8.81
CA ASP A 138 -4.16 -1.51 -9.60
C ASP A 138 -3.03 -2.24 -8.88
N GLN A 139 -2.77 -3.49 -9.30
CA GLN A 139 -1.58 -4.20 -8.89
C GLN A 139 -0.39 -3.64 -9.65
N TYR A 140 0.54 -2.99 -8.95
CA TYR A 140 1.71 -2.45 -9.65
C TYR A 140 2.96 -2.47 -8.77
N ASN A 141 4.01 -3.10 -9.27
CA ASN A 141 5.33 -3.21 -8.66
C ASN A 141 6.36 -3.72 -9.69
N LEU A 142 7.61 -3.88 -9.28
CA LEU A 142 8.66 -4.30 -10.21
C LEU A 142 8.46 -5.68 -10.84
N LEU A 143 7.64 -6.56 -10.25
CA LEU A 143 7.31 -7.88 -10.78
C LEU A 143 5.98 -7.92 -11.55
N GLU A 144 5.17 -6.86 -11.47
CA GLU A 144 3.85 -6.78 -12.09
C GLU A 144 3.65 -5.39 -12.69
N ARG A 145 3.80 -5.31 -14.02
CA ARG A 145 3.86 -4.05 -14.78
C ARG A 145 2.90 -4.03 -15.96
N GLU A 146 1.97 -4.98 -16.04
CA GLU A 146 0.98 -5.05 -17.12
C GLU A 146 0.20 -3.74 -17.29
N GLU A 147 -0.06 -3.03 -16.19
CA GLU A 147 -0.81 -1.78 -16.19
C GLU A 147 -0.13 -0.63 -16.95
N GLU A 148 1.19 -0.69 -17.18
CA GLU A 148 1.90 0.29 -18.00
C GLU A 148 1.50 0.22 -19.48
N ARG A 149 0.96 -0.92 -19.92
CA ARG A 149 0.62 -1.16 -21.31
C ARG A 149 -0.56 -0.30 -21.76
N GLU A 150 -1.62 -0.27 -20.96
CA GLU A 150 -2.90 0.35 -21.35
C GLU A 150 -3.58 1.12 -20.20
N MET A 151 -3.68 0.54 -19.00
CA MET A 151 -4.47 1.14 -17.91
C MET A 151 -3.88 2.46 -17.41
N HIS A 152 -2.57 2.51 -17.11
CA HIS A 152 -1.92 3.73 -16.64
C HIS A 152 -1.94 4.84 -17.71
N PRO A 153 -1.61 4.58 -19.01
CA PRO A 153 -1.83 5.55 -20.08
C PRO A 153 -3.28 6.04 -20.17
N PHE A 154 -4.27 5.14 -20.08
CA PHE A 154 -5.68 5.49 -20.11
C PHE A 154 -6.06 6.40 -18.93
N CYS A 155 -5.64 6.05 -17.72
CA CYS A 155 -5.90 6.85 -16.52
C CYS A 155 -5.26 8.24 -16.63
N ALA A 156 -4.00 8.31 -17.07
CA ALA A 156 -3.31 9.57 -17.29
C ALA A 156 -4.00 10.45 -18.35
N HIS A 157 -4.47 9.84 -19.45
CA HIS A 157 -5.19 10.54 -20.52
C HIS A 157 -6.55 11.08 -20.07
N THR A 158 -7.28 10.32 -19.24
CA THR A 158 -8.65 10.66 -18.81
C THR A 158 -8.72 11.42 -17.49
N GLY A 159 -7.58 11.65 -16.83
CA GLY A 159 -7.49 12.35 -15.55
C GLY A 159 -7.91 11.51 -14.34
N VAL A 160 -7.90 10.19 -14.46
CA VAL A 160 -8.16 9.25 -13.36
C VAL A 160 -6.89 9.05 -12.55
N GLY A 161 -6.97 9.14 -11.23
CA GLY A 161 -5.84 8.88 -10.34
C GLY A 161 -5.51 7.39 -10.22
N VAL A 162 -4.24 7.04 -10.10
CA VAL A 162 -3.81 5.65 -9.90
C VAL A 162 -3.33 5.46 -8.45
N ILE A 163 -3.79 4.39 -7.81
CA ILE A 163 -3.46 4.01 -6.43
C ILE A 163 -2.90 2.58 -6.43
N PRO A 164 -1.58 2.39 -6.62
CA PRO A 164 -0.98 1.07 -6.64
C PRO A 164 -1.13 0.29 -5.34
N TRP A 165 -1.41 -1.01 -5.43
CA TRP A 165 -1.32 -1.95 -4.32
C TRP A 165 -0.21 -2.99 -4.51
N SER A 166 0.26 -3.59 -3.41
CA SER A 166 1.45 -4.47 -3.38
C SER A 166 2.74 -3.86 -3.95
N PRO A 167 3.15 -2.63 -3.57
CA PRO A 167 4.38 -2.03 -4.10
C PRO A 167 5.65 -2.87 -3.84
N LEU A 168 5.63 -3.71 -2.80
CA LEU A 168 6.74 -4.61 -2.43
C LEU A 168 6.52 -6.07 -2.88
N ALA A 169 5.57 -6.33 -3.77
CA ALA A 169 5.21 -7.68 -4.23
C ALA A 169 4.98 -8.68 -3.08
N ARG A 170 4.18 -8.29 -2.09
CA ARG A 170 3.94 -9.04 -0.83
C ARG A 170 5.25 -9.40 -0.08
N GLY A 171 6.25 -8.55 -0.18
CA GLY A 171 7.56 -8.70 0.48
C GLY A 171 8.55 -9.57 -0.29
N ARG A 172 8.29 -9.92 -1.56
CA ARG A 172 9.32 -10.59 -2.41
C ARG A 172 10.46 -9.64 -2.78
N LEU A 173 10.17 -8.35 -2.94
CA LEU A 173 11.18 -7.32 -3.27
C LEU A 173 12.04 -6.89 -2.07
N THR A 174 11.87 -7.50 -0.90
CA THR A 174 12.58 -7.10 0.34
C THR A 174 13.45 -8.22 0.90
N ARG A 175 13.63 -9.33 0.18
CA ARG A 175 14.40 -10.49 0.62
C ARG A 175 14.99 -11.23 -0.58
N PRO A 176 16.03 -12.06 -0.37
CA PRO A 176 16.53 -12.96 -1.42
C PRO A 176 15.43 -13.89 -1.96
N TRP A 177 15.48 -14.22 -3.25
CA TRP A 177 14.45 -15.03 -3.92
C TRP A 177 14.20 -16.38 -3.24
N ASP A 178 15.27 -17.07 -2.86
CA ASP A 178 15.23 -18.40 -2.24
C ASP A 178 14.97 -18.35 -0.71
N ALA A 179 14.75 -17.16 -0.13
CA ALA A 179 14.47 -17.01 1.30
C ALA A 179 12.99 -17.37 1.62
N GLN A 180 12.64 -18.64 1.47
CA GLN A 180 11.34 -19.21 1.87
C GLN A 180 11.45 -19.82 3.28
N GLY A 181 10.40 -19.69 4.10
CA GLY A 181 10.28 -20.39 5.40
C GLY A 181 10.74 -19.64 6.65
N SER A 182 10.53 -18.33 6.76
CA SER A 182 10.90 -17.55 7.97
C SER A 182 9.70 -17.05 8.80
N GLY A 183 8.59 -17.80 8.84
CA GLY A 183 7.38 -17.39 9.60
C GLY A 183 6.78 -16.09 9.08
N SER A 184 6.99 -15.82 7.79
CA SER A 184 6.63 -14.57 7.14
C SER A 184 5.23 -14.67 6.54
N ARG A 185 4.59 -13.53 6.25
CA ARG A 185 3.30 -13.49 5.52
C ARG A 185 3.27 -14.40 4.28
N ALA A 186 4.40 -14.60 3.59
CA ALA A 186 4.45 -15.47 2.41
C ALA A 186 4.10 -16.94 2.71
N ASP A 187 4.24 -17.39 3.95
CA ASP A 187 4.00 -18.79 4.34
C ASP A 187 2.49 -19.07 4.55
N THR A 188 1.73 -18.07 5.02
CA THR A 188 0.28 -18.19 5.35
C THR A 188 -0.64 -17.47 4.36
N ASP A 189 -0.11 -16.67 3.45
CA ASP A 189 -0.88 -15.90 2.47
C ASP A 189 -1.18 -16.73 1.21
N GLU A 190 -2.24 -17.55 1.27
CA GLU A 190 -2.65 -18.45 0.18
C GLU A 190 -2.88 -17.73 -1.16
N PHE A 191 -3.44 -16.53 -1.14
CA PHE A 191 -3.59 -15.73 -2.36
C PHE A 191 -2.25 -15.19 -2.86
N GLY A 192 -1.36 -14.78 -1.96
CA GLY A 192 0.01 -14.39 -2.33
C GLY A 192 0.79 -15.52 -3.00
N LYS A 193 0.48 -16.78 -2.69
CA LYS A 193 1.11 -17.94 -3.34
C LYS A 193 0.76 -18.05 -4.82
N THR A 194 -0.39 -17.54 -5.29
CA THR A 194 -0.77 -17.63 -6.71
C THR A 194 -0.15 -16.53 -7.58
N LEU A 195 0.31 -15.44 -6.96
CA LEU A 195 0.87 -14.28 -7.65
C LEU A 195 2.37 -14.43 -7.96
N TYR A 196 2.83 -13.68 -8.99
CA TYR A 196 4.23 -13.57 -9.42
C TYR A 196 4.89 -14.93 -9.72
N ARG A 197 4.12 -15.86 -10.31
CA ARG A 197 4.63 -17.14 -10.83
C ARG A 197 4.91 -17.08 -12.33
N GLN A 198 4.47 -16.03 -13.00
CA GLN A 198 4.88 -15.77 -14.37
C GLN A 198 6.39 -15.58 -14.42
N ASP A 199 7.06 -16.27 -15.35
CA ASP A 199 8.49 -16.07 -15.63
C ASP A 199 9.38 -15.96 -14.38
N GLU A 200 9.54 -17.06 -13.64
CA GLU A 200 10.30 -17.08 -12.39
C GLU A 200 11.75 -16.64 -12.55
N ASP A 201 12.38 -16.92 -13.69
CA ASP A 201 13.75 -16.54 -13.99
C ASP A 201 13.85 -15.02 -14.13
N ALA A 202 12.94 -14.39 -14.88
CA ALA A 202 12.88 -12.93 -14.97
C ALA A 202 12.61 -12.29 -13.61
N ASN A 203 11.67 -12.84 -12.83
CA ASN A 203 11.34 -12.30 -11.51
C ASN A 203 12.52 -12.43 -10.53
N ARG A 204 13.26 -13.53 -10.56
CA ARG A 204 14.49 -13.72 -9.78
C ARG A 204 15.52 -12.66 -10.14
N ALA A 205 15.79 -12.46 -11.43
CA ALA A 205 16.74 -11.45 -11.90
C ALA A 205 16.35 -10.04 -11.44
N ILE A 206 15.05 -9.71 -11.42
CA ILE A 206 14.56 -8.43 -10.90
C ILE A 206 14.83 -8.30 -9.39
N VAL A 207 14.52 -9.33 -8.59
CA VAL A 207 14.78 -9.31 -7.14
C VAL A 207 16.27 -9.17 -6.83
N GLU A 208 17.13 -9.87 -7.56
CA GLU A 208 18.58 -9.77 -7.43
C GLU A 208 19.09 -8.36 -7.78
N ALA A 209 18.58 -7.77 -8.87
CA ALA A 209 18.92 -6.40 -9.26
C ALA A 209 18.50 -5.37 -8.18
N VAL A 210 17.32 -5.54 -7.59
CA VAL A 210 16.85 -4.69 -6.47
C VAL A 210 17.78 -4.81 -5.26
N ALA A 211 18.22 -6.02 -4.92
CA ALA A 211 19.15 -6.24 -3.82
C ALA A 211 20.50 -5.56 -4.09
N GLN A 212 21.05 -5.69 -5.30
CA GLN A 212 22.30 -5.03 -5.67
C GLN A 212 22.20 -3.50 -5.56
N VAL A 213 21.12 -2.90 -6.08
CA VAL A 213 20.90 -1.46 -6.00
C VAL A 213 20.72 -0.99 -4.55
N ALA A 214 20.08 -1.80 -3.70
CA ALA A 214 19.94 -1.50 -2.29
C ALA A 214 21.30 -1.49 -1.57
N ASP A 215 22.15 -2.49 -1.83
CA ASP A 215 23.51 -2.57 -1.27
C ASP A 215 24.37 -1.38 -1.68
N GLU A 216 24.34 -1.00 -2.96
CA GLU A 216 25.08 0.16 -3.49
C GLU A 216 24.65 1.48 -2.85
N ARG A 217 23.36 1.61 -2.50
CA ARG A 217 22.80 2.83 -1.88
C ARG A 217 22.93 2.84 -0.36
N GLY A 218 23.62 1.86 0.23
CA GLY A 218 23.84 1.75 1.68
C GLY A 218 22.64 1.17 2.45
N GLY A 219 21.75 0.46 1.76
CA GLY A 219 20.49 -0.05 2.29
C GLY A 219 20.53 -1.54 2.59
N ALA A 220 20.89 -1.89 3.82
CA ALA A 220 20.32 -3.01 4.56
C ALA A 220 20.17 -2.59 6.02
N ASP A 221 19.20 -1.70 6.31
CA ASP A 221 18.79 -1.38 7.68
C ASP A 221 17.25 -1.35 7.77
N GLY A 222 16.67 -2.53 7.59
CA GLY A 222 15.52 -2.93 8.39
C GLY A 222 16.06 -3.71 9.59
N ALA A 223 16.19 -3.03 10.74
CA ALA A 223 16.71 -3.56 12.01
C ALA A 223 18.17 -4.06 11.98
N GLY A 224 19.05 -3.29 12.61
CA GLY A 224 20.49 -3.53 12.64
C GLY A 224 20.89 -4.96 13.02
N ARG A 225 21.78 -5.53 12.21
CA ARG A 225 22.73 -6.58 12.62
C ARG A 225 24.10 -6.29 11.99
N PRO A 226 25.18 -6.67 12.70
CA PRO A 226 26.50 -6.06 12.54
C PRO A 226 27.19 -6.49 11.24
N ARG A 227 28.00 -5.57 10.71
CA ARG A 227 28.95 -5.79 9.62
C ARG A 227 29.77 -7.05 9.89
N VAL A 228 29.52 -8.12 9.14
CA VAL A 228 30.46 -9.23 9.03
C VAL A 228 31.58 -8.77 8.10
N GLY A 229 32.64 -8.25 8.71
CA GLY A 229 33.87 -7.93 7.99
C GLY A 229 34.44 -9.18 7.33
N ARG A 230 34.64 -9.12 6.01
CA ARG A 230 35.59 -9.98 5.31
C ARG A 230 36.87 -9.16 5.07
N GLY A 231 37.91 -9.46 5.85
CA GLY A 231 39.25 -8.90 5.70
C GLY A 231 40.16 -9.39 6.83
N PRO A 232 41.41 -9.81 6.54
CA PRO A 232 42.14 -10.73 7.40
C PRO A 232 42.66 -10.06 8.68
N VAL A 233 42.71 -10.87 9.73
CA VAL A 233 43.31 -10.56 11.02
C VAL A 233 44.74 -10.03 10.84
N ARG A 234 44.97 -8.78 11.24
CA ARG A 234 46.25 -8.33 11.80
C ARG A 234 45.94 -7.66 13.14
N GLY A 235 46.45 -8.29 14.20
CA GLY A 235 46.29 -7.79 15.55
C GLY A 235 47.12 -6.55 15.76
N GLU A 236 46.56 -5.58 16.47
CA GLU A 236 47.33 -4.62 17.25
C GLU A 236 46.47 -4.05 18.38
N ARG A 237 46.91 -4.40 19.59
CA ARG A 237 46.81 -3.73 20.89
C ARG A 237 45.57 -2.87 21.17
N THR A 238 44.80 -3.38 22.13
CA THR A 238 43.97 -2.63 23.07
C THR A 238 44.69 -1.41 23.62
N ASP A 239 44.08 -0.22 23.51
CA ASP A 239 44.17 0.74 24.59
C ASP A 239 42.86 1.52 24.75
N ARG A 240 42.41 1.58 26.01
CA ARG A 240 41.24 2.32 26.46
C ARG A 240 41.61 3.79 26.55
N ARG A 241 40.74 4.68 26.05
CA ARG A 241 40.49 6.00 26.65
C ARG A 241 39.15 6.52 26.15
N CYS A 242 38.13 6.37 26.99
CA CYS A 242 37.08 7.36 27.11
C CYS A 242 37.72 8.61 27.72
N ASP A 243 37.60 9.77 27.08
CA ASP A 243 36.98 10.95 27.70
C ASP A 243 37.00 12.20 26.80
N GLU A 244 35.98 13.04 27.03
CA GLU A 244 35.92 14.50 26.82
C GLU A 244 35.61 15.10 25.42
N GLY A 245 34.44 15.75 25.32
CA GLY A 245 34.45 17.22 25.38
C GLY A 245 34.11 18.09 24.14
N ALA A 246 32.82 18.17 23.80
CA ALA A 246 32.08 19.42 23.47
C ALA A 246 32.41 20.19 22.14
N PRO A 247 31.72 21.32 21.80
CA PRO A 247 30.74 21.36 20.70
C PRO A 247 31.06 22.37 19.57
N HIS A 248 30.57 22.10 18.35
CA HIS A 248 30.75 23.03 17.23
C HIS A 248 29.79 24.23 17.30
N ARG A 249 30.38 25.42 17.44
CA ARG A 249 29.74 26.74 17.52
C ARG A 249 29.03 27.13 16.22
N ARG A 250 27.79 27.63 16.36
CA ARG A 250 27.09 28.47 15.37
C ARG A 250 27.85 29.80 15.20
N ARG A 251 28.16 30.20 13.97
CA ARG A 251 28.51 31.59 13.62
C ARG A 251 27.33 32.24 12.92
N GLY A 252 26.66 33.15 13.63
CA GLY A 252 25.71 34.09 13.05
C GLY A 252 26.43 35.12 12.18
N ARG A 253 25.83 35.46 11.03
CA ARG A 253 26.24 36.60 10.21
C ARG A 253 25.16 37.66 10.32
N ARG A 254 25.61 38.86 10.69
CA ARG A 254 24.80 40.06 10.98
C ARG A 254 24.11 40.59 9.73
N VAL A 255 22.88 41.03 9.94
CA VAL A 255 22.13 41.97 9.11
C VAL A 255 22.88 43.31 9.07
N ARG A 256 22.93 43.93 7.89
CA ARG A 256 23.20 45.36 7.72
C ARG A 256 22.03 45.96 6.95
N ASP A 257 21.30 46.83 7.64
CA ASP A 257 20.44 47.84 7.02
C ASP A 257 21.30 48.90 6.33
N GLY A 258 20.81 49.40 5.21
CA GLY A 258 21.40 50.51 4.47
C GLY A 258 20.44 50.94 3.36
N ALA A 259 19.88 52.14 3.52
CA ALA A 259 18.81 52.74 2.76
C ALA A 259 19.25 53.39 1.42
N GLU A 260 18.22 53.78 0.66
CA GLU A 260 18.14 54.83 -0.38
C GLU A 260 18.15 54.43 -1.87
N ARG A 261 17.02 54.81 -2.49
CA ARG A 261 16.67 55.09 -3.91
C ARG A 261 16.14 53.93 -4.75
#